data_AF-A0A369RIX7-F1
#
_entry.id   AF-A0A369RIX7-F1
#
_cell.length_a   1.000
_cell.length_b   1.000
_cell.length_c   1.000
_cell.angle_alpha   90.00
_cell.angle_beta   90.00
_cell.angle_gamma   90.00
#
_symmetry.space_group_name_H-M   'P 1'
#
loop_
_entity.id
_entity.type
_entity.pdbx_description
1 polymer ?
#
loop_
_entity_poly.entity_id
_entity_poly.type
_entity_poly.pdbx_seq_one_letter_code
_entity_poly.pdbx_strand_id
1 'polypeptide(L)'
;MTPTGRFRSSNVPTNNLYLKFTFDFTDAANQVIRELGVMVGTKIKEGLPEGQRYFEPKDVENPGILLVLEHTVPLIRTSATRETFSFVVTF
;
A
#
# COMPACT_ATOMS: atom_id res chain seq x y z
N MET A 1 6.37 -14.37 1.34
CA MET A 1 5.02 -14.87 0.99
C MET A 1 4.08 -14.41 2.09
N THR A 2 3.01 -13.72 1.75
CA THR A 2 1.97 -13.33 2.71
C THR A 2 1.13 -14.56 3.09
N PRO A 3 0.68 -14.70 4.35
CA PRO A 3 -0.17 -15.80 4.76
C PRO A 3 -1.48 -15.85 3.96
N THR A 4 -1.87 -17.05 3.53
CA THR A 4 -3.18 -17.29 2.89
C THR A 4 -4.15 -17.86 3.93
N GLY A 5 -5.35 -17.29 4.03
CA GLY A 5 -6.34 -17.75 5.01
C GLY A 5 -7.43 -16.74 5.34
N ARG A 6 -8.34 -17.12 6.24
CA ARG A 6 -9.36 -16.23 6.79
C ARG A 6 -8.90 -15.66 8.13
N PHE A 7 -8.82 -14.35 8.22
CA PHE A 7 -8.47 -13.62 9.43
C PHE A 7 -9.69 -12.90 9.99
N ARG A 8 -9.70 -12.66 11.30
CA ARG A 8 -10.69 -11.79 11.98
C ARG A 8 -9.96 -10.70 12.74
N SER A 9 -10.62 -9.56 12.95
CA SER A 9 -10.09 -8.52 13.83
C SER A 9 -9.94 -9.05 15.26
N SER A 10 -8.85 -8.64 15.90
CA SER A 10 -8.58 -8.94 17.32
C SER A 10 -8.50 -7.63 18.08
N ASN A 11 -9.12 -7.59 19.26
CA ASN A 11 -8.99 -6.48 20.21
C ASN A 11 -7.79 -6.64 21.15
N VAL A 12 -7.10 -7.79 21.09
CA VAL A 12 -5.83 -8.03 21.78
C VAL A 12 -4.70 -8.16 20.77
N PRO A 13 -3.46 -7.77 21.11
CA PRO A 13 -2.31 -7.93 20.22
C PRO A 13 -2.15 -9.37 19.75
N THR A 14 -1.82 -9.53 18.47
CA THR A 14 -1.48 -10.82 17.87
C THR A 14 -0.22 -10.64 17.02
N ASN A 15 0.39 -11.74 16.61
CA ASN A 15 1.51 -11.70 15.68
C ASN A 15 1.11 -11.30 14.24
N ASN A 16 -0.18 -11.06 13.97
CA ASN A 16 -0.66 -10.67 12.65
C ASN A 16 -1.00 -9.18 12.59
N LEU A 17 -0.52 -8.52 11.54
CA LEU A 17 -0.82 -7.14 11.20
C LEU A 17 -1.64 -7.09 9.89
N TYR A 18 -2.83 -6.51 9.95
CA TYR A 18 -3.66 -6.24 8.78
C TYR A 18 -3.38 -4.83 8.26
N LEU A 19 -3.02 -4.72 6.98
CA LEU A 19 -2.74 -3.48 6.29
C LEU A 19 -3.76 -3.31 5.17
N LYS A 20 -4.36 -2.12 5.08
CA LYS A 20 -5.35 -1.80 4.04
C LYS A 20 -5.01 -0.45 3.43
N PHE A 21 -4.89 -0.42 2.11
CA PHE A 21 -4.59 0.77 1.32
C PHE A 21 -5.69 0.95 0.29
N THR A 22 -6.22 2.16 0.18
CA THR A 22 -7.27 2.48 -0.78
C THR A 22 -6.79 3.66 -1.63
N PHE A 23 -6.66 3.43 -2.93
CA PHE A 23 -6.46 4.49 -3.91
C PHE A 23 -7.75 5.31 -4.02
N ASP A 24 -7.63 6.62 -3.95
CA ASP A 24 -8.73 7.52 -4.34
C ASP A 24 -8.87 7.56 -5.88
N PHE A 25 -9.93 8.20 -6.36
CA PHE A 25 -10.25 8.24 -7.80
C PHE A 25 -9.10 8.78 -8.65
N THR A 26 -8.40 9.80 -8.18
CA THR A 26 -7.31 10.43 -8.95
C THR A 26 -5.96 9.73 -8.75
N ASP A 27 -5.84 8.87 -7.75
CA ASP A 27 -4.56 8.27 -7.38
C ASP A 27 -4.13 7.24 -8.43
N ALA A 28 -2.93 7.45 -8.98
CA ALA A 28 -2.32 6.65 -10.03
C ALA A 28 -3.23 6.46 -11.27
N ALA A 29 -4.09 7.43 -11.59
CA ALA A 29 -4.98 7.34 -12.75
C ALA A 29 -4.19 7.04 -14.04
N ASN A 30 -4.69 6.10 -14.85
CA ASN A 30 -4.08 5.61 -16.10
C ASN A 30 -2.75 4.87 -15.94
N GLN A 31 -2.32 4.55 -14.72
CA GLN A 31 -1.16 3.68 -14.49
C GLN A 31 -1.54 2.21 -14.61
N VAL A 32 -0.58 1.39 -15.05
CA VAL A 32 -0.70 -0.07 -15.06
C VAL A 32 0.16 -0.62 -13.93
N ILE A 33 -0.49 -1.15 -12.89
CA ILE A 33 0.17 -1.74 -11.73
C ILE A 33 0.40 -3.23 -12.00
N ARG A 34 1.63 -3.69 -11.73
CA ARG A 34 2.03 -5.12 -11.87
C ARG A 34 2.60 -5.69 -10.58
N GLU A 35 2.92 -4.81 -9.64
CA GLU A 35 3.57 -5.14 -8.39
C GLU A 35 2.98 -4.27 -7.28
N LEU A 36 2.74 -4.88 -6.14
CA LEU A 36 2.32 -4.21 -4.92
C LEU A 36 3.35 -4.47 -3.83
N GLY A 37 3.79 -3.39 -3.17
CA GLY A 37 4.80 -3.45 -2.13
C GLY A 37 4.32 -2.82 -0.83
N VAL A 38 4.70 -3.42 0.30
CA VAL A 38 4.59 -2.77 1.62
C VAL A 38 5.99 -2.34 2.04
N MET A 39 6.17 -1.03 2.20
CA MET A 39 7.42 -0.43 2.65
C MET A 39 7.31 -0.04 4.13
N VAL A 40 8.38 -0.20 4.89
CA VAL A 40 8.48 0.20 6.31
C VAL A 40 9.59 1.23 6.46
N GLY A 41 9.32 2.29 7.21
CA GLY A 41 10.29 3.36 7.44
C GLY A 41 10.46 4.32 6.27
N THR A 42 9.47 4.40 5.37
CA THR A 42 9.47 5.39 4.28
C THR A 42 9.45 6.81 4.82
N LYS A 43 10.33 7.68 4.29
CA LYS A 43 10.43 9.11 4.60
C LYS A 43 10.05 9.93 3.37
N ILE A 44 9.05 10.80 3.53
CA ILE A 44 8.61 11.75 2.51
C ILE A 44 9.39 13.06 2.62
N LYS A 45 9.51 13.80 1.52
CA LYS A 45 10.16 15.11 1.49
C LYS A 45 9.39 16.14 2.32
N GLU A 46 10.11 17.12 2.86
CA GLU A 46 9.51 18.26 3.55
C GLU A 46 8.77 19.20 2.58
N GLY A 47 7.81 19.98 3.11
CA GLY A 47 7.06 20.99 2.34
C GLY A 47 5.89 20.44 1.50
N LEU A 48 5.57 19.15 1.63
CA LEU A 48 4.40 18.55 0.97
C LEU A 48 3.09 18.97 1.69
N PRO A 49 1.97 19.08 0.96
CA PRO A 49 0.66 19.41 1.53
C PRO A 49 0.28 18.57 2.75
N GLU A 50 -0.21 19.24 3.79
CA GLU A 50 -0.73 18.56 4.98
C GLU A 50 -1.92 17.67 4.64
N GLY A 51 -1.97 16.48 5.25
CA GLY A 51 -3.05 15.52 5.04
C GLY A 51 -2.98 14.72 3.73
N GLN A 52 -1.99 14.99 2.86
CA GLN A 52 -1.74 14.15 1.68
C GLN A 52 -1.41 12.71 2.09
N ARG A 53 -2.03 11.74 1.40
CA ARG A 53 -1.84 10.30 1.67
C ARG A 53 -1.30 9.50 0.49
N TYR A 54 -1.34 10.08 -0.71
CA TYR A 54 -0.79 9.50 -1.92
C TYR A 54 0.44 10.30 -2.33
N PHE A 55 1.57 9.63 -2.52
CA PHE A 55 2.85 10.25 -2.86
C PHE A 55 3.44 9.56 -4.07
N GLU A 56 4.01 10.34 -4.99
CA GLU A 56 4.74 9.79 -6.13
C GLU A 56 6.19 9.50 -5.76
N PRO A 57 6.92 8.68 -6.53
CA PRO A 57 8.33 8.39 -6.24
C PRO A 57 9.21 9.64 -6.08
N LYS A 58 8.87 10.73 -6.78
CA LYS A 58 9.58 12.01 -6.68
C LYS A 58 9.39 12.72 -5.33
N ASP A 59 8.36 12.39 -4.57
CA ASP A 59 8.02 12.99 -3.28
C ASP A 59 8.67 12.23 -2.11
N VAL A 60 9.31 11.09 -2.39
CA VAL A 60 9.97 10.24 -1.41
C VAL A 60 11.44 10.65 -1.27
N GLU A 61 11.89 10.88 -0.03
CA GLU A 61 13.29 11.14 0.30
C GLU A 61 14.03 9.82 0.54
N ASN A 62 13.42 8.91 1.30
CA ASN A 62 13.95 7.58 1.56
C ASN A 62 12.81 6.54 1.44
N PRO A 63 12.93 5.54 0.54
CA PRO A 63 11.88 4.53 0.35
C PRO A 63 11.69 3.61 1.58
N GLY A 64 12.71 3.44 2.43
CA GLY A 64 12.68 2.50 3.55
C GLY A 64 12.98 1.06 3.13
N ILE A 65 12.44 0.09 3.87
CA ILE A 65 12.66 -1.34 3.67
C ILE A 65 11.42 -1.98 3.06
N LEU A 66 11.60 -2.75 1.99
CA LEU A 66 10.54 -3.55 1.38
C LEU A 66 10.25 -4.79 2.23
N LEU A 67 9.06 -4.85 2.83
CA LEU A 67 8.62 -5.94 3.70
C LEU A 67 7.83 -7.01 2.95
N VAL A 68 6.96 -6.58 2.03
CA VAL A 68 6.12 -7.45 1.21
C VAL A 68 6.25 -7.02 -0.24
N LEU A 69 6.36 -8.00 -1.14
CA LEU A 69 6.23 -7.82 -2.58
C LEU A 69 5.28 -8.88 -3.13
N GLU A 70 4.27 -8.44 -3.88
CA GLU A 70 3.32 -9.31 -4.56
C GLU A 70 3.25 -8.92 -6.04
N HIS A 71 3.41 -9.90 -6.92
CA HIS A 71 3.22 -9.72 -8.35
C HIS A 71 1.76 -9.98 -8.70
N THR A 72 1.15 -9.06 -9.43
CA THR A 72 -0.24 -9.17 -9.87
C THR A 72 -0.33 -9.32 -11.38
N VAL A 73 -1.46 -9.83 -11.86
CA VAL A 73 -1.83 -9.57 -13.26
C VAL A 73 -1.94 -8.05 -13.47
N PRO A 74 -1.73 -7.54 -14.70
CA PRO A 74 -1.77 -6.11 -14.96
C PRO A 74 -3.10 -5.51 -14.52
N LEU A 75 -3.03 -4.60 -13.56
CA LEU A 75 -4.16 -3.85 -13.04
C LEU A 75 -4.14 -2.46 -13.65
N ILE A 76 -5.20 -2.12 -14.40
CA ILE A 76 -5.33 -0.83 -15.07
C ILE A 76 -6.11 0.12 -14.15
N ARG A 77 -5.45 1.16 -13.63
CA ARG A 77 -6.09 2.17 -12.80
C ARG A 77 -6.93 3.12 -13.65
N THR A 78 -8.16 3.35 -13.23
CA THR A 78 -9.06 4.34 -13.84
C THR A 78 -9.63 5.27 -12.78
N SER A 79 -9.98 6.50 -13.16
CA SER A 79 -10.60 7.45 -12.23
C SER A 79 -12.06 7.17 -11.89
N ALA A 80 -12.64 6.10 -12.43
CA ALA A 80 -14.01 5.71 -12.14
C ALA A 80 -14.13 4.88 -10.85
N THR A 81 -13.03 4.28 -10.38
CA THR A 81 -13.04 3.31 -9.29
C THR A 81 -12.00 3.63 -8.22
N ARG A 82 -12.39 3.38 -6.96
CA ARG A 82 -11.46 3.29 -5.83
C ARG A 82 -11.07 1.84 -5.66
N GLU A 83 -9.79 1.56 -5.75
CA GLU A 83 -9.27 0.21 -5.59
C GLU A 83 -8.62 0.08 -4.21
N THR A 84 -8.89 -1.06 -3.58
CA THR A 84 -8.40 -1.35 -2.24
C THR A 84 -7.56 -2.60 -2.28
N PHE A 85 -6.35 -2.49 -1.74
CA PHE A 85 -5.44 -3.60 -1.52
C PHE A 85 -5.31 -3.85 -0.03
N SER A 86 -5.22 -5.12 0.33
CA SER A 86 -5.02 -5.47 1.73
C SER A 86 -4.08 -6.64 1.88
N PHE A 87 -3.23 -6.55 2.89
CA PHE A 87 -2.22 -7.54 3.23
C PHE A 87 -2.38 -7.96 4.68
N VAL A 88 -2.03 -9.20 4.98
CA VAL A 88 -1.75 -9.64 6.34
C VAL A 88 -0.28 -10.00 6.40
N VAL A 89 0.43 -9.50 7.42
CA VAL A 89 1.82 -9.85 7.70
C VAL A 89 1.89 -10.52 9.06
N THR A 90 2.61 -11.63 9.17
CA THR A 90 2.85 -12.34 10.43
C THR A 90 4.30 -12.17 10.86
N PHE A 91 4.52 -11.90 12.14
CA PHE A 91 5.83 -11.73 12.78
C PHE A 91 6.16 -12.86 13.76
#